data_AF-A0A014PHN6-F1
#
_entry.id   AF-A0A014PHN6-F1
#
_cell.length_a   1.000
_cell.length_b   1.000
_cell.length_c   1.000
_cell.angle_alpha   90.00
_cell.angle_beta   90.00
_cell.angle_gamma   90.00
#
_symmetry.space_group_name_H-M   'P 1'
#
loop_
_entity.id
_entity.type
_entity.pdbx_description
1 polymer ?
#
loop_
_entity_poly.entity_id
_entity_poly.type
_entity_poly.pdbx_seq_one_letter_code
_entity_poly.pdbx_strand_id
1 'polypeptide(L)'
;MRIFQTSFHLACLCTLATAVLITDRFNVDVTSRMDGGCGWVGEQKLNEIFEECLTLAETGIRVVNDYSTSKEAARILDPFFSTGGLRLTARERNQIKAKYTRVRDWIQNGGLVNGGRKDKKPLLFCHHTWLQKGTMADVARRPDGSDMDKWDKSLKRRVKILIREIPKYVRQQRVQQTTLNAQGKPNSIAVPVGIPPDIPTLIPTLGKQGEG
;
A
#
# COMPACT_ATOMS: atom_id res chain seq x y z
N MET A 1 -20.99 -33.00 59.04
CA MET A 1 -21.58 -32.45 57.81
C MET A 1 -21.25 -30.95 57.75
N ARG A 2 -20.22 -30.56 56.99
CA ARG A 2 -19.78 -29.15 56.84
C ARG A 2 -19.72 -28.86 55.35
N ILE A 3 -20.50 -27.88 54.92
CA ILE A 3 -20.62 -27.44 53.53
C ILE A 3 -19.51 -26.41 53.29
N PHE A 4 -18.54 -26.73 52.44
CA PHE A 4 -17.55 -25.78 51.96
C PHE A 4 -18.13 -25.03 50.75
N GLN A 5 -18.47 -23.77 50.98
CA GLN A 5 -18.87 -22.82 49.95
C GLN A 5 -17.60 -22.20 49.36
N THR A 6 -17.20 -22.66 48.17
CA THR A 6 -16.08 -22.10 47.41
C THR A 6 -16.63 -21.11 46.38
N SER A 7 -16.51 -19.83 46.69
CA SER A 7 -16.79 -18.74 45.77
C SER A 7 -15.66 -18.61 44.76
N PHE A 8 -15.83 -19.13 43.55
CA PHE A 8 -14.97 -18.82 42.40
C PHE A 8 -15.38 -17.44 41.86
N HIS A 9 -14.62 -16.39 42.21
CA HIS A 9 -14.64 -15.13 41.46
C HIS A 9 -13.70 -15.27 40.26
N LEU A 10 -14.25 -15.63 39.12
CA LEU A 10 -13.57 -15.54 37.84
C LEU A 10 -13.49 -14.06 37.45
N ALA A 11 -12.43 -13.38 37.88
CA ALA A 11 -12.08 -12.07 37.35
C ALA A 11 -11.65 -12.25 35.90
N CYS A 12 -12.60 -12.06 34.98
CA CYS A 12 -12.33 -11.94 33.55
C CYS A 12 -11.51 -10.66 33.35
N LEU A 13 -10.18 -10.81 33.28
CA LEU A 13 -9.27 -9.79 32.79
C LEU A 13 -9.57 -9.56 31.29
N CYS A 14 -10.60 -8.79 31.00
CA CYS A 14 -10.75 -8.13 29.71
C CYS A 14 -9.62 -7.10 29.61
N THR A 15 -8.48 -7.52 29.09
CA THR A 15 -7.53 -6.59 28.47
C THR A 15 -8.33 -5.79 27.45
N LEU A 16 -8.69 -4.55 27.79
CA LEU A 16 -9.26 -3.58 26.86
C LEU A 16 -8.21 -3.36 25.78
N ALA A 17 -8.29 -4.14 24.71
CA ALA A 17 -7.56 -3.86 23.49
C ALA A 17 -8.07 -2.49 23.03
N THR A 18 -7.26 -1.46 23.24
CA THR A 18 -7.55 -0.10 22.75
C THR A 18 -7.72 -0.20 21.25
N ALA A 19 -8.93 0.09 20.76
CA ALA A 19 -9.22 0.11 19.34
C ALA A 19 -8.24 1.07 18.65
N VAL A 20 -7.54 0.59 17.62
CA VAL A 20 -6.62 1.42 16.83
C VAL A 20 -7.44 2.27 15.89
N LEU A 21 -7.30 3.60 15.97
CA LEU A 21 -8.04 4.52 15.12
C LEU A 21 -7.30 4.77 13.80
N ILE A 22 -8.03 5.17 12.77
CA ILE A 22 -7.46 5.52 11.46
C ILE A 22 -6.44 6.65 11.59
N THR A 23 -6.70 7.61 12.48
CA THR A 23 -5.83 8.76 12.78
C THR A 23 -4.55 8.36 13.52
N ASP A 24 -4.51 7.18 14.16
CA ASP A 24 -3.29 6.63 14.76
C ASP A 24 -2.34 6.09 13.70
N ARG A 25 -2.85 5.77 12.50
CA ARG A 25 -2.09 5.10 11.44
C ARG A 25 -1.91 5.96 10.21
N PHE A 26 -2.77 6.93 9.97
CA PHE A 26 -2.72 7.85 8.82
C PHE A 26 -2.82 9.30 9.25
N ASN A 27 -2.19 10.18 8.47
CA ASN A 27 -2.53 11.60 8.45
C ASN A 27 -3.75 11.75 7.54
N VAL A 28 -4.90 12.03 8.15
CA VAL A 28 -6.19 12.16 7.46
C VAL A 28 -6.85 13.47 7.84
N ASP A 29 -7.37 14.18 6.85
CA ASP A 29 -8.22 15.35 7.06
C ASP A 29 -9.68 14.90 7.07
N VAL A 30 -10.24 14.71 8.26
CA VAL A 30 -11.66 14.32 8.44
C VAL A 30 -12.60 15.52 8.49
N THR A 31 -12.07 16.74 8.38
CA THR A 31 -12.84 17.99 8.52
C THR A 31 -13.20 18.59 7.17
N SER A 32 -12.28 18.53 6.21
CA SER A 32 -12.48 19.08 4.88
C SER A 32 -13.35 18.20 4.01
N ARG A 33 -14.29 18.84 3.33
CA ARG A 33 -15.12 18.26 2.26
C ARG A 33 -14.57 18.53 0.85
N MET A 34 -13.41 19.18 0.77
CA MET A 34 -12.71 19.52 -0.48
C MET A 34 -11.84 18.34 -0.96
N ASP A 35 -11.30 18.44 -2.18
CA ASP A 35 -10.47 17.43 -2.81
C ASP A 35 -9.35 16.90 -1.89
N GLY A 36 -9.38 15.59 -1.67
CA GLY A 36 -8.45 14.87 -0.79
C GLY A 36 -8.92 14.76 0.67
N GLY A 37 -9.81 15.65 1.12
CA GLY A 37 -10.45 15.56 2.43
C GLY A 37 -11.44 14.40 2.54
N CYS A 38 -11.64 13.94 3.77
CA CYS A 38 -12.49 12.82 4.14
C CYS A 38 -13.73 13.24 4.93
N GLY A 39 -14.06 14.54 4.99
CA GLY A 39 -15.20 15.05 5.74
C GLY A 39 -16.58 14.61 5.24
N TRP A 40 -16.69 14.10 4.01
CA TRP A 40 -17.91 13.44 3.52
C TRP A 40 -18.08 12.02 4.05
N VAL A 41 -16.98 11.29 4.29
CA VAL A 41 -17.01 9.94 4.87
C VAL A 41 -17.19 10.03 6.38
N GLY A 42 -16.49 10.97 7.02
CA GLY A 42 -16.49 11.16 8.46
C GLY A 42 -15.55 10.20 9.18
N GLU A 43 -15.05 10.64 10.34
CA GLU A 43 -14.07 9.90 11.13
C GLU A 43 -14.60 8.55 11.61
N GLN A 44 -15.85 8.51 12.10
CA GLN A 44 -16.47 7.27 12.57
C GLN A 44 -16.47 6.21 11.47
N LYS A 45 -16.92 6.56 10.26
CA LYS A 45 -17.01 5.58 9.18
C LYS A 45 -15.63 5.13 8.71
N LEU A 46 -14.64 6.01 8.75
CA LEU A 46 -13.25 5.62 8.47
C LEU A 46 -12.70 4.65 9.52
N ASN A 47 -13.01 4.84 10.80
CA ASN A 47 -12.62 3.91 11.86
C ASN A 47 -13.30 2.54 11.69
N GLU A 48 -14.58 2.50 11.35
CA GLU A 48 -15.30 1.26 11.03
C GLU A 48 -14.62 0.52 9.85
N ILE A 49 -14.33 1.21 8.76
CA ILE A 49 -13.61 0.63 7.61
C ILE A 49 -12.24 0.11 8.02
N PHE A 50 -11.54 0.84 8.90
CA PHE A 50 -10.22 0.46 9.37
C PHE A 50 -10.25 -0.82 10.22
N GLU A 51 -11.26 -0.96 11.08
CA GLU A 51 -11.51 -2.17 11.86
C GLU A 51 -11.95 -3.35 10.98
N GLU A 52 -12.81 -3.10 9.99
CA GLU A 52 -13.18 -4.09 8.98
C GLU A 52 -11.94 -4.61 8.22
N CYS A 53 -10.98 -3.74 7.89
CA CYS A 53 -9.73 -4.15 7.26
C CYS A 53 -8.92 -5.11 8.14
N LEU A 54 -8.87 -4.88 9.46
CA LEU A 54 -8.22 -5.77 10.41
C LEU A 54 -8.92 -7.14 10.43
N THR A 55 -10.24 -7.12 10.56
CA THR A 55 -11.09 -8.32 10.57
C THR A 55 -10.92 -9.14 9.29
N LEU A 56 -10.89 -8.48 8.13
CA LEU A 56 -10.64 -9.11 6.84
C LEU A 56 -9.25 -9.72 6.76
N ALA A 57 -8.22 -9.05 7.30
CA ALA A 57 -6.86 -9.58 7.31
C ALA A 57 -6.76 -10.84 8.19
N GLU A 58 -7.36 -10.83 9.38
CA GLU A 58 -7.41 -11.98 10.28
C GLU A 58 -8.20 -13.14 9.68
N THR A 59 -9.36 -12.84 9.08
CA THR A 59 -10.18 -13.83 8.38
C THR A 59 -9.42 -14.44 7.21
N GLY A 60 -8.72 -13.62 6.41
CA GLY A 60 -7.86 -14.09 5.33
C GLY A 60 -6.79 -15.06 5.81
N ILE A 61 -6.15 -14.80 6.96
CA ILE A 61 -5.17 -15.72 7.58
C ILE A 61 -5.84 -17.05 7.95
N ARG A 62 -7.03 -17.03 8.56
CA ARG A 62 -7.77 -18.25 8.94
C ARG A 62 -8.14 -19.07 7.70
N VAL A 63 -8.74 -18.44 6.69
CA VAL A 63 -9.13 -19.10 5.44
C VAL A 63 -7.91 -19.74 4.76
N VAL A 64 -6.74 -19.10 4.77
CA VAL A 64 -5.52 -19.69 4.19
C VAL A 64 -5.01 -20.90 5.00
N ASN A 65 -5.11 -20.86 6.33
CA ASN A 65 -4.77 -22.02 7.17
C ASN A 65 -5.70 -23.21 6.90
N ASP A 66 -6.99 -22.93 6.72
CA ASP A 66 -8.03 -23.95 6.56
C ASP A 66 -8.14 -24.49 5.13
N TYR A 67 -7.44 -23.88 4.16
CA TYR A 67 -7.54 -24.24 2.73
C TYR A 67 -7.33 -25.74 2.43
N SER A 68 -6.43 -26.39 3.17
CA SER A 68 -6.12 -27.81 2.94
C SER A 68 -7.14 -28.76 3.56
N THR A 69 -7.99 -28.27 4.46
CA THR A 69 -8.92 -29.10 5.26
C THR A 69 -10.39 -28.72 5.06
N SER A 70 -10.69 -27.53 4.52
CA SER A 70 -12.05 -27.03 4.26
C SER A 70 -12.28 -26.77 2.77
N LYS A 71 -13.41 -27.28 2.24
CA LYS A 71 -13.86 -27.01 0.88
C LYS A 71 -14.35 -25.57 0.72
N GLU A 72 -14.93 -25.00 1.78
CA GLU A 72 -15.39 -23.62 1.85
C GLU A 72 -14.21 -22.66 1.76
N ALA A 73 -13.13 -22.94 2.48
CA ALA A 73 -11.90 -22.16 2.40
C ALA A 73 -11.28 -22.18 1.00
N ALA A 74 -11.29 -23.35 0.34
CA ALA A 74 -10.87 -23.48 -1.05
C ALA A 74 -11.76 -22.68 -2.01
N ARG A 75 -13.09 -22.76 -1.85
CA ARG A 75 -14.07 -21.99 -2.64
C ARG A 75 -13.87 -20.48 -2.51
N ILE A 76 -13.44 -20.00 -1.35
CA ILE A 76 -13.15 -18.59 -1.11
C ILE A 76 -11.83 -18.19 -1.80
N LEU A 77 -10.76 -18.98 -1.71
CA LEU A 77 -9.43 -18.58 -2.18
C LEU A 77 -9.16 -18.87 -3.67
N ASP A 78 -9.68 -19.98 -4.19
CA ASP A 78 -9.39 -20.42 -5.56
C ASP A 78 -9.76 -19.35 -6.62
N PRO A 79 -10.91 -18.65 -6.55
CA PRO A 79 -11.26 -17.62 -7.54
C PRO A 79 -10.28 -16.45 -7.63
N PHE A 80 -9.56 -16.14 -6.54
CA PHE A 80 -8.67 -14.98 -6.49
C PHE A 80 -7.21 -15.33 -6.72
N PHE A 81 -6.80 -16.55 -6.35
CA PHE A 81 -5.38 -16.89 -6.26
C PHE A 81 -4.99 -18.14 -7.04
N SER A 82 -5.94 -19.00 -7.44
CA SER A 82 -5.62 -20.14 -8.28
C SER A 82 -5.36 -19.70 -9.72
N THR A 83 -4.31 -20.24 -10.33
CA THR A 83 -3.98 -19.99 -11.74
C THR A 83 -4.24 -21.25 -12.55
N GLY A 84 -5.02 -21.12 -13.64
CA GLY A 84 -5.26 -22.23 -14.56
C GLY A 84 -6.05 -23.41 -13.98
N GLY A 85 -6.90 -23.17 -12.97
CA GLY A 85 -7.72 -24.21 -12.32
C GLY A 85 -6.96 -25.15 -11.40
N LEU A 86 -5.69 -24.87 -11.09
CA LEU A 86 -4.87 -25.67 -10.19
C LEU A 86 -5.00 -25.21 -8.74
N ARG A 87 -5.10 -26.17 -7.82
CA ARG A 87 -5.13 -25.87 -6.38
C ARG A 87 -3.85 -25.18 -5.93
N LEU A 88 -3.97 -24.28 -4.96
CA LEU A 88 -2.84 -23.56 -4.37
C LEU A 88 -1.84 -24.52 -3.73
N THR A 89 -0.57 -24.38 -4.11
CA THR A 89 0.55 -25.08 -3.48
C THR A 89 0.78 -24.57 -2.05
N ALA A 90 1.46 -25.37 -1.22
CA ALA A 90 1.82 -24.94 0.14
C ALA A 90 2.64 -23.64 0.15
N ARG A 91 3.50 -23.46 -0.85
CA ARG A 91 4.30 -22.24 -1.02
C ARG A 91 3.42 -21.02 -1.26
N GLU A 92 2.46 -21.10 -2.19
CA GLU A 92 1.55 -20.00 -2.49
C GLU A 92 0.68 -19.63 -1.30
N ARG A 93 0.17 -20.63 -0.57
CA ARG A 93 -0.58 -20.40 0.67
C ARG A 93 0.26 -19.66 1.70
N ASN A 94 1.52 -20.07 1.91
CA ASN A 94 2.42 -19.36 2.83
C ASN A 94 2.68 -17.91 2.38
N GLN A 95 2.81 -17.65 1.08
CA GLN A 95 2.96 -16.30 0.56
C GLN A 95 1.70 -15.45 0.78
N ILE A 96 0.51 -16.00 0.54
CA ILE A 96 -0.77 -15.31 0.76
C ILE A 96 -0.94 -15.01 2.26
N LYS A 97 -0.73 -16.00 3.13
CA LYS A 97 -0.75 -15.83 4.59
C LYS A 97 0.21 -14.73 5.05
N ALA A 98 1.44 -14.72 4.53
CA ALA A 98 2.44 -13.72 4.86
C ALA A 98 2.04 -12.30 4.42
N LYS A 99 1.22 -12.15 3.36
CA LYS A 99 0.69 -10.85 2.95
C LYS A 99 -0.40 -10.36 3.90
N TYR A 100 -1.38 -11.20 4.23
CA TYR A 100 -2.41 -10.84 5.22
C TYR A 100 -1.83 -10.56 6.61
N THR A 101 -0.85 -11.36 7.04
CA THR A 101 -0.12 -11.16 8.30
C THR A 101 0.55 -9.78 8.32
N ARG A 102 1.24 -9.40 7.24
CA ARG A 102 1.86 -8.07 7.12
C ARG A 102 0.84 -6.93 7.20
N VAL A 103 -0.34 -7.09 6.60
CA VAL A 103 -1.42 -6.08 6.70
C VAL A 103 -1.93 -5.96 8.13
N ARG A 104 -2.29 -7.10 8.76
CA ARG A 104 -2.74 -7.15 10.16
C ARG A 104 -1.72 -6.49 11.08
N ASP A 105 -0.45 -6.90 10.98
CA ASP A 105 0.62 -6.41 11.85
C ASP A 105 0.88 -4.92 11.64
N TRP A 106 0.79 -4.43 10.39
CA TRP A 106 0.91 -3.00 10.10
C TRP A 106 -0.27 -2.20 10.64
N ILE A 107 -1.50 -2.72 10.54
CA ILE A 107 -2.68 -2.07 11.14
C ILE A 107 -2.51 -1.99 12.66
N GLN A 108 -2.10 -3.09 13.31
CA GLN A 108 -1.97 -3.16 14.75
C GLN A 108 -0.79 -2.34 15.29
N ASN A 109 0.35 -2.32 14.60
CA ASN A 109 1.60 -1.78 15.16
C ASN A 109 2.14 -0.56 14.40
N GLY A 110 1.52 -0.19 13.28
CA GLY A 110 2.14 0.69 12.29
C GLY A 110 3.32 0.00 11.59
N GLY A 111 4.09 0.76 10.83
CA GLY A 111 5.27 0.20 10.19
C GLY A 111 5.97 1.19 9.27
N LEU A 112 6.93 0.66 8.52
CA LEU A 112 7.75 1.45 7.62
C LEU A 112 6.90 2.12 6.54
N VAL A 113 7.02 3.44 6.41
CA VAL A 113 6.43 4.24 5.34
C VAL A 113 7.54 4.92 4.53
N ASN A 114 7.24 5.33 3.29
CA ASN A 114 8.13 6.17 2.46
C ASN A 114 9.62 5.74 2.47
N GLY A 115 9.89 4.49 2.07
CA GLY A 115 11.27 4.00 1.93
C GLY A 115 11.96 3.60 3.24
N GLY A 116 11.20 3.21 4.28
CA GLY A 116 11.78 2.66 5.51
C GLY A 116 11.69 3.55 6.74
N ARG A 117 10.90 4.62 6.72
CA ARG A 117 10.75 5.53 7.86
C ARG A 117 9.68 5.04 8.83
N LYS A 118 9.94 5.08 10.14
CA LYS A 118 8.98 4.68 11.19
C LYS A 118 8.31 5.86 11.90
N ASP A 119 8.87 7.05 11.76
CA ASP A 119 8.47 8.29 12.44
C ASP A 119 7.34 9.05 11.73
N LYS A 120 6.89 8.58 10.56
CA LYS A 120 5.88 9.27 9.76
C LYS A 120 4.63 8.42 9.58
N LYS A 121 3.48 9.10 9.54
CA LYS A 121 2.21 8.51 9.09
C LYS A 121 2.02 8.80 7.58
N PRO A 122 1.56 7.82 6.79
CA PRO A 122 1.16 8.04 5.41
C PRO A 122 -0.09 8.94 5.35
N LEU A 123 -0.24 9.68 4.25
CA LEU A 123 -1.43 10.48 3.99
C LEU A 123 -2.55 9.59 3.45
N LEU A 124 -3.75 9.72 4.01
CA LEU A 124 -4.97 9.09 3.49
C LEU A 124 -5.88 10.18 2.89
N PHE A 125 -6.36 9.91 1.68
CA PHE A 125 -7.22 10.81 0.93
C PHE A 125 -8.45 10.06 0.43
N CYS A 126 -9.63 10.67 0.57
CA CYS A 126 -10.91 10.02 0.21
C CYS A 126 -11.40 10.33 -1.21
N HIS A 127 -10.71 11.20 -1.96
CA HIS A 127 -11.17 11.68 -3.28
C HIS A 127 -10.45 11.04 -4.48
N HIS A 128 -9.26 10.43 -4.32
CA HIS A 128 -8.55 9.93 -5.51
C HIS A 128 -9.14 8.60 -5.99
N THR A 129 -9.73 8.63 -7.19
CA THR A 129 -10.09 7.42 -7.92
C THR A 129 -8.84 6.54 -8.08
N TRP A 130 -9.01 5.21 -8.06
CA TRP A 130 -7.92 4.27 -8.34
C TRP A 130 -7.19 4.60 -9.65
N LEU A 131 -7.93 5.14 -10.63
CA LEU A 131 -7.41 5.61 -11.91
C LEU A 131 -6.47 6.81 -11.74
N GLN A 132 -6.78 7.79 -10.89
CA GLN A 132 -5.86 8.91 -10.58
C GLN A 132 -4.59 8.43 -9.88
N LYS A 133 -4.71 7.47 -8.94
CA LYS A 133 -3.55 6.84 -8.28
C LYS A 133 -2.69 6.01 -9.25
N GLY A 134 -3.32 5.27 -10.16
CA GLY A 134 -2.64 4.45 -11.16
C GLY A 134 -2.02 5.25 -12.30
N THR A 135 -2.66 6.34 -12.71
CA THR A 135 -2.14 7.25 -13.76
C THR A 135 -1.21 8.32 -13.22
N MET A 136 -1.14 8.47 -11.88
CA MET A 136 -0.42 9.55 -11.18
C MET A 136 -0.76 10.92 -11.75
N ALA A 137 -2.03 11.12 -12.11
CA ALA A 137 -2.54 12.33 -12.75
C ALA A 137 -2.81 13.48 -11.77
N ASP A 138 -2.49 13.29 -10.48
CA ASP A 138 -2.59 14.35 -9.49
C ASP A 138 -1.50 15.41 -9.69
N VAL A 139 -1.77 16.63 -9.22
CA VAL A 139 -0.78 17.71 -9.19
C VAL A 139 0.28 17.40 -8.14
N ALA A 140 1.55 17.48 -8.51
CA ALA A 140 2.65 17.32 -7.60
C ALA A 140 2.70 18.51 -6.63
N ARG A 141 2.87 18.21 -5.34
CA ARG A 141 2.99 19.23 -4.28
C ARG A 141 4.43 19.33 -3.77
N ARG A 142 4.85 20.55 -3.46
CA ARG A 142 6.08 20.87 -2.74
C ARG A 142 5.99 20.37 -1.29
N PRO A 143 7.13 20.30 -0.56
CA PRO A 143 7.15 19.90 0.84
C PRO A 143 6.26 20.76 1.77
N ASP A 144 5.98 22.00 1.40
CA ASP A 144 5.08 22.93 2.10
C ASP A 144 3.59 22.73 1.77
N GLY A 145 3.27 21.76 0.89
CA GLY A 145 1.90 21.48 0.45
C GLY A 145 1.40 22.34 -0.72
N SER A 146 2.19 23.32 -1.20
CA SER A 146 1.83 24.12 -2.37
C SER A 146 2.01 23.34 -3.68
N ASP A 147 1.22 23.63 -4.71
CA ASP A 147 1.33 22.95 -5.99
C ASP A 147 2.61 23.33 -6.75
N MET A 148 3.25 22.34 -7.37
CA MET A 148 4.38 22.53 -8.28
C MET A 148 3.90 22.96 -9.67
N ASP A 149 4.60 23.92 -10.25
CA ASP A 149 4.31 24.49 -11.55
C ASP A 149 5.54 24.44 -12.48
N LYS A 150 5.31 24.21 -13.76
CA LYS A 150 6.31 24.34 -14.83
C LYS A 150 5.88 25.42 -15.81
N TRP A 151 6.86 26.04 -16.45
CA TRP A 151 6.58 26.90 -17.60
C TRP A 151 6.28 26.04 -18.82
N ASP A 152 5.07 26.18 -19.37
CA ASP A 152 4.71 25.57 -20.64
C ASP A 152 5.01 26.55 -21.77
N LYS A 153 5.97 26.19 -22.64
CA LYS A 153 6.37 27.04 -23.78
C LYS A 153 5.28 27.11 -24.85
N SER A 154 4.46 26.07 -25.00
CA SER A 154 3.39 26.01 -26.00
C SER A 154 2.21 26.90 -25.62
N LEU A 155 1.88 26.94 -24.33
CA LEU A 155 0.78 27.74 -23.78
C LEU A 155 1.23 29.10 -23.23
N LYS A 156 2.53 29.39 -23.25
CA LYS A 156 3.16 30.61 -22.69
C LYS A 156 2.66 30.95 -21.27
N ARG A 157 2.44 29.95 -20.42
CA ARG A 157 1.94 30.11 -19.05
C ARG A 157 2.47 29.07 -18.09
N ARG A 158 2.31 29.32 -16.79
CA ARG A 158 2.55 28.32 -15.74
C ARG A 158 1.43 27.30 -15.74
N VAL A 159 1.79 26.02 -15.85
CA VAL A 159 0.87 24.88 -15.72
C VAL A 159 1.32 24.00 -14.56
N LYS A 160 0.35 23.36 -13.92
CA LYS A 160 0.60 22.47 -12.79
C LYS A 160 1.33 21.22 -13.28
N ILE A 161 2.37 20.80 -12.57
CA ILE A 161 3.12 19.57 -12.85
C ILE A 161 2.33 18.41 -12.27
N LEU A 162 2.12 17.35 -13.05
CA LEU A 162 1.50 16.12 -12.53
C LEU A 162 2.56 15.19 -11.95
N ILE A 163 2.21 14.35 -10.98
CA ILE A 163 3.16 13.43 -10.34
C ILE A 163 3.77 12.47 -11.39
N ARG A 164 2.99 12.03 -12.39
CA ARG A 164 3.48 11.22 -13.54
C ARG A 164 4.55 11.90 -14.39
N GLU A 165 4.66 13.21 -14.34
CA GLU A 165 5.62 13.98 -15.12
C GLU A 165 6.94 14.18 -14.39
N ILE A 166 7.04 13.76 -13.12
CA ILE A 166 8.27 13.86 -12.33
C ILE A 166 9.07 12.56 -12.52
N PRO A 167 10.21 12.60 -13.25
CA PRO A 167 10.94 11.39 -13.63
C PRO A 167 11.39 10.54 -12.43
N LYS A 168 11.70 11.20 -11.31
CA LYS A 168 12.10 10.54 -10.06
C LYS A 168 10.98 9.65 -9.50
N TYR A 169 9.74 10.14 -9.46
CA TYR A 169 8.63 9.37 -8.91
C TYR A 169 8.23 8.23 -9.83
N VAL A 170 8.24 8.45 -11.14
CA VAL A 170 8.03 7.39 -12.15
C VAL A 170 9.08 6.28 -12.00
N ARG A 171 10.36 6.65 -11.87
CA ARG A 171 11.45 5.68 -11.70
C ARG A 171 11.30 4.91 -10.38
N GLN A 172 11.00 5.60 -9.27
CA GLN A 172 10.80 4.95 -7.98
C GLN A 172 9.63 3.98 -8.00
N GLN A 173 8.51 4.33 -8.63
CA GLN A 173 7.39 3.41 -8.78
C GLN A 173 7.73 2.21 -9.66
N ARG A 174 8.41 2.39 -10.79
CA ARG A 174 8.87 1.26 -11.61
C ARG A 174 9.81 0.35 -10.83
N VAL A 175 10.73 0.90 -10.04
CA VAL A 175 11.63 0.12 -9.17
C VAL A 175 10.85 -0.62 -8.08
N GLN A 176 9.89 0.03 -7.43
CA GLN A 176 9.05 -0.62 -6.43
C GLN A 176 8.18 -1.71 -7.04
N GLN A 177 7.58 -1.47 -8.20
CA GLN A 177 6.75 -2.45 -8.90
C GLN A 177 7.58 -3.64 -9.38
N THR A 178 8.77 -3.40 -9.95
CA THR A 178 9.70 -4.49 -10.31
C THR A 178 10.20 -5.24 -9.08
N THR A 179 10.46 -4.57 -7.95
CA THR A 179 10.85 -5.22 -6.68
C THR A 179 9.72 -6.08 -6.12
N LEU A 180 8.48 -5.57 -6.13
CA LEU A 180 7.29 -6.33 -5.69
C LEU A 180 7.02 -7.53 -6.61
N ASN A 181 7.20 -7.38 -7.91
CA ASN A 181 7.06 -8.46 -8.89
C ASN A 181 8.19 -9.49 -8.77
N ALA A 182 9.41 -9.06 -8.47
CA ALA A 182 10.56 -9.94 -8.22
C ALA A 182 10.41 -10.72 -6.91
N GLN A 183 9.88 -10.08 -5.85
CA GLN A 183 9.57 -10.74 -4.58
C GLN A 183 8.34 -11.68 -4.66
N GLY A 184 7.52 -11.54 -5.71
CA GLY A 184 6.35 -12.38 -5.99
C GLY A 184 6.62 -13.59 -6.89
N LYS A 185 7.81 -13.72 -7.50
CA LYS A 185 8.14 -14.86 -8.37
C LYS A 185 8.95 -15.92 -7.62
N PRO A 186 8.43 -17.14 -7.44
CA PRO A 186 9.28 -18.31 -7.28
C PRO A 186 10.28 -18.41 -8.42
N ASN A 187 11.57 -18.58 -8.11
CA ASN A 187 12.64 -18.89 -9.05
C ASN A 187 12.13 -19.68 -10.28
N SER A 188 12.09 -19.03 -11.44
CA SER A 188 12.14 -19.71 -12.72
C SER A 188 13.34 -19.18 -13.49
N ILE A 189 14.31 -20.08 -13.58
CA ILE A 189 15.46 -20.20 -14.48
C ILE A 189 15.55 -19.14 -15.58
N ALA A 190 16.73 -18.51 -15.64
CA ALA A 190 17.16 -17.59 -16.67
C ALA A 190 17.14 -18.21 -18.08
N VAL A 191 16.77 -17.39 -19.07
CA VAL A 191 17.14 -17.58 -20.48
C VAL A 191 17.84 -16.28 -20.92
N PRO A 192 18.97 -16.33 -21.66
CA PRO A 192 19.83 -15.18 -21.88
C PRO A 192 19.16 -14.16 -22.82
N VAL A 193 19.31 -12.88 -22.48
CA VAL A 193 18.91 -11.76 -23.33
C VAL A 193 19.89 -11.65 -24.49
N GLY A 194 19.42 -11.94 -25.70
CA GLY A 194 20.11 -11.58 -26.93
C GLY A 194 20.15 -10.06 -27.09
N ILE A 195 21.36 -9.54 -27.24
CA ILE A 195 21.66 -8.15 -27.63
C ILE A 195 21.17 -7.94 -29.07
N PRO A 196 20.66 -6.73 -29.39
CA PRO A 196 21.26 -6.03 -30.52
C PRO A 196 21.72 -4.61 -30.14
N PRO A 197 22.72 -4.08 -30.88
CA PRO A 197 23.53 -2.95 -30.49
C PRO A 197 23.01 -1.61 -31.02
N ASP A 198 23.65 -0.56 -30.53
CA ASP A 198 23.74 0.80 -31.08
C ASP A 198 22.58 1.78 -30.81
N ILE A 199 22.89 2.84 -30.07
CA ILE A 199 22.81 4.27 -30.48
C ILE A 199 23.27 5.16 -29.29
N PRO A 200 23.94 6.31 -29.56
CA PRO A 200 25.08 6.77 -28.78
C PRO A 200 24.78 7.66 -27.58
N THR A 201 25.74 7.63 -26.66
CA THR A 201 25.90 8.47 -25.48
C THR A 201 26.03 9.95 -25.88
N LEU A 202 25.06 10.79 -25.49
CA LEU A 202 25.25 12.24 -25.46
C LEU A 202 25.56 12.67 -24.02
N ILE A 203 26.87 12.81 -23.77
CA ILE A 203 27.42 13.53 -22.62
C ILE A 203 27.31 15.04 -22.93
N PRO A 204 26.75 15.87 -22.04
CA PRO A 204 26.80 17.32 -22.22
C PRO A 204 28.18 17.85 -21.82
N THR A 205 28.96 18.30 -22.80
CA THR A 205 30.17 19.09 -22.56
C THR A 205 29.80 20.54 -22.30
N LEU A 206 30.05 21.00 -21.08
CA LEU A 206 30.18 22.42 -20.72
C LEU A 206 31.48 22.98 -21.31
N GLY A 207 31.44 24.11 -22.00
CA GLY A 207 32.66 24.84 -22.38
C GLY A 207 32.52 26.05 -23.31
N LYS A 208 32.51 27.24 -22.70
CA LYS A 208 33.17 28.52 -23.08
C LYS A 208 32.81 29.30 -24.36
N GLN A 209 32.31 30.53 -24.11
CA GLN A 209 32.72 31.88 -24.58
C GLN A 209 33.64 32.07 -25.81
N GLY A 210 33.33 33.14 -26.58
CA GLY A 210 34.21 33.89 -27.49
C GLY A 210 33.46 34.33 -28.76
N GLU A 211 32.90 35.53 -28.82
CA GLU A 211 33.45 36.74 -29.48
C GLU A 211 33.64 36.63 -31.00
N GLY A 212 33.02 37.59 -31.72
CA GLY A 212 33.00 37.76 -33.17
C GLY A 212 31.81 38.60 -33.59
#